data_AF-A0A365P2Z8-F1
#
_entry.id   AF-A0A365P2Z8-F1
#
_cell.length_a   1.000
_cell.length_b   1.000
_cell.length_c   1.000
_cell.angle_alpha   90.00
_cell.angle_beta   90.00
_cell.angle_gamma   90.00
#
_symmetry.space_group_name_H-M   'P 1'
#
loop_
_entity.id
_entity.type
_entity.pdbx_description
1 polymer ?
#
loop_
_entity_poly.entity_id
_entity_poly.type
_entity_poly.pdbx_seq_one_letter_code
_entity_poly.pdbx_strand_id
1 'polypeptide(L)'
;METTKKISLIEGNYSPSEAKEMLLDLYHKNINFNKVKNFSSQIRFGEDDKTAVENIENLTKAVNYLNQLLKDAQAENKNLVIKSVIEIAYENELQTVR
;
A
#
# COMPACT_ATOMS: atom_id res chain seq x y z
N MET A 1 1.95 -5.69 27.05
CA MET A 1 2.08 -6.32 25.72
C MET A 1 1.13 -5.57 24.80
N GLU A 2 1.67 -4.85 23.84
CA GLU A 2 0.89 -4.23 22.76
C GLU A 2 0.01 -5.29 22.11
N THR A 3 -1.31 -5.06 22.08
CA THR A 3 -2.24 -6.02 21.47
C THR A 3 -2.31 -5.74 19.97
N THR A 4 -1.47 -6.41 19.19
CA THR A 4 -1.53 -6.38 17.74
C THR A 4 -2.77 -7.13 17.24
N LYS A 5 -3.58 -6.49 16.38
CA LYS A 5 -4.69 -7.14 15.68
C LYS A 5 -4.30 -7.38 14.22
N LYS A 6 -4.59 -8.59 13.72
CA LYS A 6 -4.33 -9.00 12.34
C LYS A 6 -5.64 -9.28 11.63
N ILE A 7 -5.83 -8.67 10.46
CA ILE A 7 -7.01 -8.85 9.62
C ILE A 7 -6.53 -9.33 8.24
N SER A 8 -6.97 -10.52 7.81
CA SER A 8 -6.66 -11.04 6.48
C SER A 8 -7.45 -10.26 5.42
N LEU A 9 -6.78 -9.78 4.39
CA LEU A 9 -7.40 -9.03 3.29
C LEU A 9 -7.47 -9.86 2.00
N ILE A 10 -6.42 -10.64 1.72
CA ILE A 10 -6.30 -11.49 0.53
C ILE A 10 -5.71 -12.82 0.96
N GLU A 11 -6.34 -13.92 0.54
CA GLU A 11 -5.82 -15.27 0.72
C GLU A 11 -6.24 -16.14 -0.46
N GLY A 12 -5.28 -16.72 -1.18
CA GLY A 12 -5.59 -17.61 -2.31
C GLY A 12 -4.45 -17.82 -3.30
N ASN A 13 -4.76 -18.60 -4.33
CA ASN A 13 -3.91 -18.82 -5.49
C ASN A 13 -4.46 -18.02 -6.67
N TYR A 14 -3.60 -17.31 -7.37
CA TYR A 14 -3.98 -16.40 -8.45
C TYR A 14 -3.12 -16.65 -9.67
N SER A 15 -3.70 -16.55 -10.86
CA SER A 15 -2.92 -16.35 -12.07
C SER A 15 -2.20 -14.99 -12.02
N PRO A 16 -1.08 -14.81 -12.74
CA PRO A 16 -0.41 -13.51 -12.84
C PRO A 16 -1.34 -12.37 -13.26
N SER A 17 -2.30 -12.61 -14.14
CA SER A 17 -3.28 -11.60 -14.58
C SER A 17 -4.26 -11.21 -13.47
N GLU A 18 -4.83 -12.17 -12.75
CA GLU A 18 -5.77 -11.89 -11.64
C GLU A 18 -5.05 -11.19 -10.49
N ALA A 19 -3.86 -11.67 -10.15
CA ALA A 19 -2.99 -11.05 -9.15
C ALA A 19 -2.68 -9.59 -9.52
N LYS A 20 -2.36 -9.33 -10.79
CA LYS A 20 -2.09 -7.99 -11.29
C LYS A 20 -3.29 -7.06 -11.10
N GLU A 21 -4.46 -7.47 -11.57
CA GLU A 21 -5.66 -6.64 -11.49
C GLU A 21 -6.00 -6.28 -10.04
N MET A 22 -6.10 -7.29 -9.18
CA MET A 22 -6.44 -7.12 -7.77
C MET A 22 -5.42 -6.26 -7.02
N LEU A 23 -4.13 -6.56 -7.15
CA LEU A 23 -3.10 -5.85 -6.38
C LEU A 23 -2.93 -4.42 -6.88
N LEU A 24 -2.94 -4.18 -8.20
CA LEU A 24 -2.82 -2.82 -8.73
C LEU A 24 -4.01 -1.95 -8.34
N ASP A 25 -5.23 -2.50 -8.30
CA ASP A 25 -6.40 -1.76 -7.83
C ASP A 25 -6.22 -1.27 -6.38
N LEU A 26 -5.71 -2.13 -5.47
CA LEU A 26 -5.44 -1.75 -4.08
C LEU A 26 -4.38 -0.64 -3.97
N TYR A 27 -3.27 -0.77 -4.70
CA TYR A 27 -2.22 0.25 -4.69
C TYR A 27 -2.73 1.57 -5.27
N HIS A 28 -3.47 1.54 -6.39
CA HIS A 28 -4.01 2.74 -7.02
C HIS A 28 -5.02 3.47 -6.14
N LYS A 29 -5.87 2.73 -5.39
CA LYS A 29 -6.77 3.33 -4.40
C LYS A 29 -6.01 4.11 -3.33
N ASN A 30 -4.92 3.54 -2.80
CA ASN A 30 -4.10 4.23 -1.78
C ASN A 30 -3.33 5.43 -2.37
N ILE A 31 -2.80 5.30 -3.59
CA ILE A 31 -2.17 6.42 -4.30
C ILE A 31 -3.18 7.56 -4.50
N ASN A 32 -4.40 7.25 -4.95
CA ASN A 32 -5.44 8.26 -5.17
C ASN A 32 -5.87 8.94 -3.86
N PHE A 33 -5.97 8.19 -2.75
CA PHE A 33 -6.20 8.77 -1.43
C PHE A 33 -5.14 9.84 -1.08
N ASN A 34 -3.85 9.51 -1.26
CA ASN A 34 -2.78 10.46 -0.98
C ASN A 34 -2.76 11.64 -1.97
N LYS A 35 -3.11 11.43 -3.24
CA LYS A 35 -3.24 12.53 -4.22
C LYS A 35 -4.32 13.52 -3.80
N VAL A 36 -5.49 13.03 -3.38
CA VAL A 36 -6.60 13.88 -2.90
C VAL A 36 -6.20 14.60 -1.61
N LYS A 37 -5.47 13.93 -0.71
CA LYS A 37 -4.93 14.54 0.52
C LYS A 37 -3.96 15.69 0.19
N ASN A 38 -2.99 15.45 -0.70
CA ASN A 38 -2.04 16.46 -1.12
C ASN A 38 -2.74 17.66 -1.79
N PHE A 39 -3.67 17.38 -2.71
CA PHE A 39 -4.45 18.42 -3.37
C PHE A 39 -5.22 19.28 -2.35
N SER A 40 -5.81 18.65 -1.34
CA SER A 40 -6.50 19.39 -0.27
C SER A 40 -5.55 20.30 0.53
N SER A 41 -4.31 19.87 0.77
CA SER A 41 -3.27 20.69 1.40
C SER A 41 -2.92 21.90 0.54
N GLN A 42 -2.67 21.68 -0.75
CA GLN A 42 -2.34 22.74 -1.70
C GLN A 42 -3.45 23.81 -1.75
N ILE A 43 -4.72 23.41 -1.75
CA ILE A 43 -5.85 24.35 -1.76
C ILE A 43 -5.96 25.13 -0.45
N ARG A 44 -5.74 24.49 0.70
CA ARG A 44 -5.96 25.11 2.02
C ARG A 44 -4.78 25.95 2.51
N PHE A 45 -3.57 25.53 2.19
CA PHE A 45 -2.33 26.05 2.78
C PHE A 45 -1.35 26.56 1.73
N GLY A 46 -1.57 26.28 0.44
CA GLY A 46 -0.65 26.65 -0.63
C GLY A 46 0.62 25.80 -0.69
N GLU A 47 0.67 24.69 0.04
CA GLU A 47 1.84 23.81 0.14
C GLU A 47 1.48 22.32 0.05
N ASP A 48 2.46 21.51 -0.35
CA ASP A 48 2.35 20.07 -0.42
C ASP A 48 2.30 19.42 0.97
N ASP A 49 1.46 18.39 1.10
CA ASP A 49 1.51 17.45 2.23
C ASP A 49 2.68 16.49 2.01
N LYS A 50 3.82 16.77 2.66
CA LYS A 50 5.07 16.00 2.50
C LYS A 50 4.85 14.50 2.69
N THR A 51 4.07 14.10 3.69
CA THR A 51 3.76 12.70 3.96
C THR A 51 2.94 12.09 2.81
N ALA A 52 1.96 12.81 2.27
CA ALA A 52 1.19 12.34 1.12
C ALA A 52 2.07 12.17 -0.12
N VAL A 53 2.99 13.11 -0.38
CA VAL A 53 3.95 13.03 -1.49
C VAL A 53 4.88 11.83 -1.32
N GLU A 54 5.50 11.66 -0.15
CA GLU A 54 6.36 10.51 0.16
C GLU A 54 5.62 9.17 0.00
N ASN A 55 4.37 9.09 0.45
CA ASN A 55 3.54 7.92 0.29
C ASN A 55 3.25 7.61 -1.19
N ILE A 56 2.92 8.62 -2.00
CA ILE A 56 2.71 8.45 -3.45
C ILE A 56 3.96 7.87 -4.10
N GLU A 57 5.15 8.39 -3.78
CA GLU A 57 6.40 7.89 -4.33
C GLU A 57 6.67 6.44 -3.92
N ASN A 58 6.52 6.11 -2.64
CA ASN A 58 6.75 4.76 -2.12
C ASN A 58 5.79 3.74 -2.73
N LEU A 59 4.51 4.08 -2.82
CA LEU A 59 3.49 3.23 -3.45
C LEU A 59 3.76 3.06 -4.96
N THR A 60 4.21 4.11 -5.65
CA THR A 60 4.56 4.03 -7.08
C THR A 60 5.76 3.12 -7.32
N LYS A 61 6.78 3.19 -6.46
CA LYS A 61 7.93 2.26 -6.49
C LYS A 61 7.48 0.81 -6.26
N ALA A 62 6.59 0.58 -5.30
CA ALA A 62 6.03 -0.74 -5.01
C ALA A 62 5.23 -1.30 -6.20
N VAL A 63 4.42 -0.47 -6.87
CA VAL A 63 3.70 -0.85 -8.10
C VAL A 63 4.65 -1.26 -9.21
N ASN A 64 5.77 -0.54 -9.39
CA ASN A 64 6.76 -0.89 -10.40
C ASN A 64 7.43 -2.24 -10.10
N TYR A 65 7.83 -2.46 -8.85
CA TYR A 65 8.39 -3.74 -8.42
C TYR A 65 7.39 -4.89 -8.61
N LEU A 66 6.14 -4.69 -8.19
CA LEU A 66 5.07 -5.67 -8.35
C LEU A 66 4.84 -6.03 -9.82
N ASN A 67 4.83 -5.04 -10.71
CA ASN A 67 4.68 -5.30 -12.15
C ASN A 67 5.82 -6.14 -12.72
N GLN A 68 7.05 -5.99 -12.23
CA GLN A 68 8.16 -6.83 -12.66
C GLN A 68 7.98 -8.26 -12.13
N LEU A 69 7.69 -8.41 -10.83
CA LEU A 69 7.44 -9.72 -10.21
C LEU A 69 6.36 -10.53 -10.94
N LEU A 70 5.27 -9.87 -11.33
CA LEU A 70 4.16 -10.50 -12.05
C LEU A 70 4.53 -10.87 -13.49
N LYS A 71 5.36 -10.07 -14.16
CA LYS A 71 5.90 -10.40 -15.50
C LYS A 71 6.80 -11.62 -15.44
N ASP A 72 7.66 -11.71 -14.43
CA ASP A 72 8.56 -12.85 -14.24
C ASP A 72 7.75 -14.12 -13.97
N ALA A 73 6.75 -14.05 -13.08
CA ALA A 73 5.84 -15.17 -12.82
C ALA A 73 5.11 -15.63 -14.10
N GLN A 74 4.67 -14.69 -14.95
CA GLN A 74 4.05 -15.01 -16.23
C GLN A 74 5.03 -15.66 -17.21
N ALA A 75 6.27 -15.15 -17.31
CA ALA A 75 7.31 -15.70 -18.18
C ALA A 75 7.71 -17.12 -17.77
N GLU A 76 7.68 -17.41 -16.47
CA GLU A 76 7.98 -18.72 -15.90
C GLU A 76 6.76 -19.65 -15.83
N ASN A 77 5.58 -19.21 -16.30
CA ASN A 77 4.32 -19.92 -16.25
C ASN A 77 3.95 -20.42 -14.83
N LYS A 78 4.17 -19.56 -13.83
CA LYS A 78 3.91 -19.83 -12.41
C LYS A 78 2.67 -19.07 -11.92
N ASN A 79 1.85 -19.76 -11.14
CA ASN A 79 0.80 -19.12 -10.34
C ASN A 79 1.40 -18.52 -9.07
N LEU A 80 0.71 -17.52 -8.51
CA LEU A 80 1.13 -16.83 -7.30
C LEU A 80 0.26 -17.24 -6.11
N VAL A 81 0.92 -17.55 -5.00
CA VAL A 81 0.28 -17.66 -3.69
C VAL A 81 0.35 -16.29 -3.03
N ILE A 82 -0.79 -15.65 -2.80
CA ILE A 82 -0.84 -14.29 -2.25
C ILE A 82 -1.52 -14.32 -0.90
N LYS A 83 -0.84 -13.74 0.10
CA LYS A 83 -1.37 -13.52 1.44
C LYS A 83 -1.15 -12.05 1.81
N SER A 84 -2.23 -11.34 2.11
CA SER A 84 -2.20 -9.97 2.61
C SER A 84 -2.84 -9.89 3.98
N VAL A 85 -2.13 -9.25 4.92
CA VAL A 85 -2.58 -9.04 6.29
C VAL A 85 -2.43 -7.56 6.62
N ILE A 86 -3.51 -6.96 7.13
CA ILE A 86 -3.46 -5.65 7.76
C ILE A 86 -3.11 -5.88 9.22
N GLU A 87 -1.97 -5.33 9.64
CA GLU A 87 -1.48 -5.38 11.02
C GLU A 87 -1.70 -4.02 11.68
N ILE A 88 -2.46 -4.00 12.78
CA ILE A 88 -2.82 -2.80 13.52
C ILE A 88 -2.26 -2.93 14.94
N ALA A 89 -1.45 -1.95 15.34
CA ALA A 89 -0.96 -1.79 16.70
C ALA A 89 -1.33 -0.39 17.20
N TYR A 90 -1.50 -0.26 18.51
CA TYR A 90 -1.62 1.06 19.13
C TYR A 90 -0.20 1.60 19.33
N GLU A 91 -0.05 2.91 19.21
CA GLU A 91 1.15 3.59 19.66
C GLU A 91 0.80 4.23 21.01
N ASN A 92 1.48 3.81 22.09
CA ASN A 92 1.35 4.55 23.35
C ASN A 92 1.99 5.92 23.16
N GLU A 93 1.27 7.00 23.47
CA GLU A 93 1.85 8.34 23.50
C GLU A 93 3.10 8.34 24.40
N LEU A 94 4.23 8.80 23.85
CA LEU A 94 5.39 9.17 24.65
C LEU A 94 4.93 10.26 25.63
N GLN A 95 4.80 9.90 26.91
CA GLN A 95 4.67 10.87 27.98
C GLN A 95 5.89 11.80 27.88
N THR A 96 5.67 13.02 27.39
CA THR A 96 6.67 14.07 27.46
C THR A 96 6.75 14.46 28.92
N VAL A 97 7.74 13.92 29.63
CA VAL A 97 8.09 14.35 30.99
C VAL A 97 8.48 15.82 30.88
N ARG A 98 7.63 16.70 31.40
CA ARG A 98 7.95 18.10 31.66
C ARG A 98 8.76 18.23 32.94
#